data_AF-A0A0W8DZK7-F1
#
_entry.id   AF-A0A0W8DZK7-F1
#
_cell.length_a   1.000
_cell.length_b   1.000
_cell.length_c   1.000
_cell.angle_alpha   90.00
_cell.angle_beta   90.00
_cell.angle_gamma   90.00
#
_symmetry.space_group_name_H-M   'P 1'
#
loop_
_entity.id
_entity.type
_entity.pdbx_description
1 polymer ?
#
loop_
_entity_poly.entity_id
_entity_poly.type
_entity_poly.pdbx_seq_one_letter_code
_entity_poly.pdbx_strand_id
1 'polypeptide(L)'
;MKFSNKDLYSLLFTELAPNQARCNTCQKVYKSGNGYTNQVHHLLKRHPDYQELAVAAYRKGNRFGLILSDQRTSDVFRWIEWCVMDHMPVNFGERPLVRKNAKMETISTVTLQKYIDLLYTYVSDDIALKLPEKFGVVLDGWSSGGYHFIAIMAVFDDPTVSQPKERNPNYDESI
;
A
#
# COMPACT_ATOMS: atom_id res chain seq x y z
N MET A 1 -1.05 6.25 -7.33
CA MET A 1 -2.32 5.60 -7.71
C MET A 1 -2.38 5.53 -9.22
N LYS A 2 -2.61 4.36 -9.82
CA LYS A 2 -2.67 4.21 -11.28
C LYS A 2 -4.12 3.93 -11.69
N PHE A 3 -4.71 4.83 -12.47
CA PHE A 3 -6.11 4.72 -12.92
C PHE A 3 -6.17 4.07 -14.29
N SER A 4 -7.12 3.15 -14.50
CA SER A 4 -7.44 2.66 -15.84
C SER A 4 -8.18 3.72 -16.65
N ASN A 5 -8.27 3.56 -17.98
CA ASN A 5 -9.03 4.48 -18.82
C ASN A 5 -10.51 4.57 -18.40
N LYS A 6 -11.07 3.48 -17.87
CA LYS A 6 -12.43 3.43 -17.33
C LYS A 6 -12.56 4.24 -16.03
N ASP A 7 -11.55 4.17 -15.16
CA ASP A 7 -11.52 4.94 -13.90
C ASP A 7 -11.35 6.44 -14.18
N LEU A 8 -10.48 6.79 -15.13
CA LEU A 8 -10.32 8.19 -15.55
C LEU A 8 -11.63 8.74 -16.12
N TYR A 9 -12.37 7.94 -16.88
CA TYR A 9 -13.68 8.31 -17.38
C TYR A 9 -14.67 8.56 -16.23
N SER A 10 -14.80 7.62 -15.29
CA SER A 10 -15.75 7.75 -14.18
C SER A 10 -15.42 8.91 -13.22
N LEU A 11 -14.14 9.24 -13.04
CA LEU A 11 -13.70 10.31 -12.14
C LEU A 11 -13.79 11.71 -12.77
N LEU A 12 -13.44 11.84 -14.05
CA LEU A 12 -13.23 13.14 -14.70
C LEU A 12 -14.31 13.52 -15.71
N PHE A 13 -15.28 12.65 -15.96
CA PHE A 13 -16.39 12.92 -16.87
C PHE A 13 -17.74 12.69 -16.20
N THR A 14 -18.74 13.48 -16.61
CA THR A 14 -20.15 13.28 -16.28
C THR A 14 -20.86 12.77 -17.54
N GLU A 15 -21.53 11.63 -17.45
CA GLU A 15 -22.38 11.13 -18.54
C GLU A 15 -23.69 11.93 -18.59
N LEU A 16 -24.00 12.49 -19.76
CA LEU A 16 -25.21 13.30 -19.99
C LEU A 16 -26.30 12.51 -20.72
N ALA A 17 -25.89 11.64 -21.64
CA ALA A 17 -26.76 10.76 -22.41
C ALA A 17 -25.95 9.54 -22.88
N PRO A 18 -26.59 8.47 -23.38
CA PRO A 18 -25.88 7.38 -24.03
C PRO A 18 -24.95 7.93 -25.10
N ASN A 19 -23.67 7.57 -25.03
CA ASN A 19 -22.66 8.05 -25.96
C ASN A 19 -22.33 9.55 -25.88
N GLN A 20 -22.66 10.23 -24.78
CA GLN A 20 -22.37 11.66 -24.60
C GLN A 20 -21.87 11.96 -23.18
N ALA A 21 -20.60 12.38 -23.09
CA ALA A 21 -19.92 12.65 -21.84
C ALA A 21 -19.36 14.08 -21.79
N ARG A 22 -19.43 14.71 -20.63
CA ARG A 22 -18.93 16.06 -20.38
C ARG A 22 -17.69 16.01 -19.50
N CYS A 23 -16.62 16.68 -19.88
CA CYS A 23 -15.44 16.82 -19.02
C CYS A 23 -15.77 17.67 -17.80
N ASN A 24 -15.44 17.21 -16.59
CA ASN A 24 -15.72 17.90 -15.35
C ASN A 24 -14.85 19.16 -15.16
N THR A 25 -13.69 19.22 -15.82
CA THR A 25 -12.75 20.35 -15.73
C THR A 25 -13.08 21.46 -16.72
N CYS A 26 -13.20 21.15 -18.01
CA CYS A 26 -13.43 22.15 -19.06
C CYS A 26 -14.88 22.28 -19.52
N GLN A 27 -15.80 21.48 -18.97
CA GLN A 27 -17.23 21.47 -19.30
C GLN A 27 -17.56 21.15 -20.76
N LYS A 28 -16.58 20.74 -21.56
CA LYS A 28 -16.76 20.42 -22.97
C LYS A 28 -17.37 19.03 -23.12
N VAL A 29 -18.34 18.93 -24.03
CA VAL A 29 -19.09 17.70 -24.30
C VAL A 29 -18.47 16.95 -25.47
N TYR A 30 -18.30 15.65 -25.28
CA TYR A 30 -17.72 14.72 -26.23
C TYR A 30 -18.69 13.57 -26.49
N LYS A 31 -18.73 13.10 -27.74
CA LYS A 31 -19.40 11.84 -28.06
C LYS A 31 -18.50 10.70 -27.60
N SER A 32 -18.98 9.81 -26.72
CA SER A 32 -18.27 8.56 -26.44
C SER A 32 -18.64 7.54 -27.50
N GLY A 33 -17.62 6.97 -28.15
CA GLY A 33 -17.82 5.73 -28.91
C GLY A 33 -17.89 4.54 -27.96
N ASN A 34 -17.74 3.32 -28.48
CA ASN A 34 -17.70 2.08 -27.70
C ASN A 34 -16.44 1.94 -26.79
N GLY A 35 -15.75 3.04 -26.46
CA GLY A 35 -14.53 3.06 -25.65
C GLY A 35 -14.16 4.46 -25.13
N TYR A 36 -13.10 4.50 -24.31
CA TYR A 36 -12.69 5.68 -23.53
C TYR A 36 -11.49 6.45 -24.12
N THR A 37 -10.95 5.99 -25.25
CA THR A 37 -9.69 6.51 -25.82
C THR A 37 -9.80 7.99 -26.21
N ASN A 38 -10.95 8.42 -26.73
CA ASN A 38 -11.16 9.80 -27.15
C ASN A 38 -11.15 10.78 -25.97
N GLN A 39 -11.70 10.34 -24.83
CA GLN A 39 -11.75 11.10 -23.59
C GLN A 39 -10.38 11.19 -22.95
N VAL A 40 -9.64 10.09 -22.89
CA VAL A 40 -8.26 10.08 -22.37
C VAL A 40 -7.33 10.89 -23.26
N HIS A 41 -7.47 10.81 -24.59
CA HIS A 41 -6.72 11.66 -25.51
C HIS A 41 -7.03 13.15 -25.31
N HIS A 42 -8.30 13.48 -25.06
CA HIS A 42 -8.67 14.84 -24.69
C HIS A 42 -7.98 15.30 -23.40
N LEU A 43 -7.97 14.47 -22.35
CA LEU A 43 -7.28 14.77 -21.10
C LEU A 43 -5.79 15.04 -21.35
N LEU A 44 -5.09 14.13 -22.04
CA LEU A 44 -3.66 14.30 -22.36
C LEU A 44 -3.35 15.62 -23.09
N LYS A 45 -4.25 16.06 -23.99
CA LYS A 45 -4.03 17.25 -24.81
C LYS A 45 -4.40 18.57 -24.12
N ARG A 46 -5.39 18.55 -23.21
CA ARG A 46 -5.99 19.77 -22.63
C ARG A 46 -5.79 19.91 -21.13
N HIS A 47 -5.47 18.81 -20.45
CA HIS A 47 -5.28 18.69 -19.01
C HIS A 47 -4.03 17.84 -18.74
N PRO A 48 -2.81 18.37 -18.93
CA PRO A 48 -1.58 17.62 -18.67
C PRO A 48 -1.49 17.08 -17.23
N ASP A 49 -2.15 17.78 -16.31
CA ASP A 49 -2.33 17.50 -14.88
C ASP A 49 -3.48 16.53 -14.57
N TYR A 50 -4.07 15.86 -15.57
CA TYR A 50 -5.25 15.01 -15.37
C TYR A 50 -5.06 13.90 -14.33
N GLN A 51 -3.83 13.43 -14.13
CA GLN A 51 -3.53 12.41 -13.12
C GLN A 51 -3.77 12.96 -11.70
N GLU A 52 -3.33 14.18 -11.43
CA GLU A 52 -3.56 14.86 -10.15
C GLU A 52 -5.04 15.18 -9.97
N LEU A 53 -5.71 15.64 -11.03
CA LEU A 53 -7.15 15.85 -11.03
C LEU A 53 -7.92 14.57 -10.73
N ALA A 54 -7.49 13.42 -11.26
CA ALA A 54 -8.10 12.13 -10.98
C ALA A 54 -7.90 11.71 -9.51
N VAL A 55 -6.69 11.90 -8.95
CA VAL A 55 -6.43 11.66 -7.53
C VAL A 55 -7.30 12.57 -6.65
N ALA A 56 -7.39 13.86 -6.99
CA ALA A 56 -8.20 14.82 -6.26
C ALA A 56 -9.70 14.48 -6.34
N ALA A 57 -10.20 14.10 -7.51
CA ALA A 57 -11.59 13.68 -7.72
C ALA A 57 -11.91 12.39 -6.94
N TYR A 58 -10.99 11.42 -6.96
CA TYR A 58 -11.11 10.18 -6.20
C TYR A 58 -11.18 10.45 -4.69
N ARG A 59 -10.29 11.31 -4.17
CA ARG A 59 -10.29 11.74 -2.77
C ARG A 59 -11.57 12.52 -2.40
N LYS A 60 -12.05 13.39 -3.29
CA LYS A 60 -13.27 14.20 -3.08
C LYS A 60 -14.55 13.36 -3.13
N GLY A 61 -14.59 12.31 -3.97
CA GLY A 61 -15.68 11.34 -4.03
C GLY A 61 -15.77 10.48 -2.77
N ASN A 62 -14.65 10.30 -2.08
CA ASN A 62 -14.56 9.66 -0.78
C ASN A 62 -14.89 10.64 0.35
N ARG A 63 -16.17 11.04 0.45
CA ARG A 63 -16.67 12.03 1.44
C ARG A 63 -16.38 11.65 2.91
N PHE A 64 -16.15 10.37 3.17
CA PHE A 64 -15.85 9.83 4.49
C PHE A 64 -14.35 9.64 4.75
N GLY A 65 -13.48 9.90 3.77
CA GLY A 65 -12.04 9.67 3.88
C GLY A 65 -11.66 8.18 4.01
N LEU A 66 -12.57 7.26 3.68
CA LEU A 66 -12.36 5.82 3.83
C LEU A 66 -11.46 5.29 2.72
N ILE A 67 -10.24 4.87 3.07
CA ILE A 67 -9.41 4.10 2.15
C ILE A 67 -10.07 2.72 2.05
N LEU A 68 -10.88 2.50 1.01
CA LEU A 68 -11.38 1.18 0.68
C LEU A 68 -10.27 0.46 -0.09
N SER A 69 -9.45 -0.30 0.63
CA SER A 69 -8.57 -1.27 -0.01
C SER A 69 -9.45 -2.32 -0.70
N ASP A 70 -9.08 -2.68 -1.93
CA ASP A 70 -9.71 -3.80 -2.59
C ASP A 70 -9.36 -5.11 -1.85
N GLN A 71 -10.11 -6.18 -2.15
CA GLN A 71 -9.92 -7.47 -1.47
C GLN A 71 -8.51 -8.02 -1.69
N ARG A 72 -7.93 -7.85 -2.89
CA ARG A 72 -6.59 -8.36 -3.20
C ARG A 72 -5.56 -7.66 -2.33
N THR A 73 -5.62 -6.33 -2.22
CA THR A 73 -4.72 -5.55 -1.36
C THR A 73 -4.83 -6.00 0.10
N SER A 74 -6.05 -6.23 0.58
CA SER A 74 -6.31 -6.68 1.94
C SER A 74 -5.75 -8.09 2.19
N ASP A 75 -5.91 -9.01 1.24
CA ASP A 75 -5.37 -10.37 1.34
C ASP A 75 -3.83 -10.38 1.31
N VAL A 76 -3.21 -9.57 0.46
CA VAL A 76 -1.74 -9.40 0.43
C VAL A 76 -1.24 -8.93 1.80
N PHE A 77 -1.88 -7.92 2.38
CA PHE A 77 -1.49 -7.42 3.71
C PHE A 77 -1.58 -8.51 4.78
N ARG A 78 -2.66 -9.29 4.79
CA ARG A 78 -2.84 -10.39 5.75
C ARG A 78 -1.81 -11.52 5.57
N TRP A 79 -1.39 -11.81 4.33
CA TRP A 79 -0.27 -12.74 4.09
C TRP A 79 1.05 -12.23 4.67
N ILE A 80 1.31 -10.93 4.53
CA ILE A 80 2.51 -10.28 5.11
C ILE A 80 2.43 -10.31 6.64
N GLU A 81 1.26 -9.99 7.21
CA GLU A 81 1.01 -10.01 8.66
C GLU A 81 1.37 -11.38 9.25
N TRP A 82 0.93 -12.48 8.65
CA TRP A 82 1.34 -13.82 9.08
C TRP A 82 2.84 -14.08 8.98
N CYS A 83 3.51 -13.56 7.96
CA CYS A 83 4.95 -13.76 7.83
C CYS A 83 5.75 -12.96 8.88
N VAL A 84 5.32 -11.73 9.16
CA VAL A 84 6.03 -10.80 10.04
C VAL A 84 5.69 -11.03 11.51
N MET A 85 4.40 -11.16 11.84
CA MET A 85 3.92 -11.23 13.22
C MET A 85 3.98 -12.65 13.80
N ASP A 86 3.67 -13.67 12.99
CA ASP A 86 3.69 -15.09 13.42
C ASP A 86 4.97 -15.83 12.96
N HIS A 87 5.95 -15.10 12.43
CA HIS A 87 7.22 -15.65 11.90
C HIS A 87 7.04 -16.78 10.88
N MET A 88 5.96 -16.76 10.11
CA MET A 88 5.72 -17.78 9.10
C MET A 88 6.65 -17.58 7.89
N PRO A 89 7.15 -18.65 7.27
CA PRO A 89 8.00 -18.51 6.10
C PRO A 89 7.23 -17.92 4.92
N VAL A 90 7.91 -17.20 4.03
CA VAL A 90 7.27 -16.53 2.88
C VAL A 90 6.55 -17.52 1.94
N ASN A 91 6.94 -18.80 1.94
CA ASN A 91 6.26 -19.86 1.20
C ASN A 91 4.99 -20.40 1.88
N PHE A 92 4.59 -19.85 3.02
CA PHE A 92 3.48 -20.36 3.83
C PHE A 92 2.16 -20.36 3.05
N GLY A 93 1.86 -19.28 2.32
CA GLY A 93 0.68 -19.17 1.47
C GLY A 93 0.66 -20.13 0.26
N GLU A 94 1.78 -20.78 -0.05
CA GLU A 94 1.85 -21.81 -1.09
C GLU A 94 1.60 -23.23 -0.58
N ARG A 95 1.62 -23.45 0.73
CA ARG A 95 1.45 -24.78 1.31
C ARG A 95 0.06 -25.34 1.01
N PRO A 96 -0.07 -26.61 0.57
CA PRO A 96 -1.35 -27.19 0.15
C PRO A 96 -2.47 -27.09 1.20
N LEU A 97 -2.16 -27.37 2.48
CA LEU A 97 -3.14 -27.27 3.56
C LEU A 97 -3.54 -25.81 3.84
N VAL A 98 -2.62 -24.88 3.73
CA VAL A 98 -2.89 -23.46 3.92
C VAL A 98 -3.78 -22.97 2.79
N ARG A 99 -3.48 -23.29 1.54
CA ARG A 99 -4.33 -22.97 0.38
C ARG A 99 -5.73 -23.58 0.47
N LYS A 100 -5.85 -24.78 1.03
CA LYS A 100 -7.14 -25.44 1.21
C LYS A 100 -8.02 -24.74 2.25
N ASN A 101 -7.41 -24.18 3.29
CA ASN A 101 -8.13 -23.71 4.48
C ASN A 101 -8.19 -22.18 4.62
N ALA A 102 -7.27 -21.45 4.01
CA ALA A 102 -7.26 -19.99 4.04
C ALA A 102 -8.34 -19.41 3.12
N LYS A 103 -9.04 -18.38 3.60
CA LYS A 103 -10.04 -17.65 2.82
C LYS A 103 -9.44 -16.61 1.85
N MET A 104 -8.15 -16.30 2.04
CA MET A 104 -7.42 -15.30 1.26
C MET A 104 -7.07 -15.84 -0.12
N GLU A 105 -7.06 -14.96 -1.12
CA GLU A 105 -6.64 -15.33 -2.47
C GLU A 105 -5.19 -15.83 -2.46
N THR A 106 -4.92 -16.84 -3.28
CA THR A 106 -3.57 -17.42 -3.39
C THR A 106 -2.56 -16.38 -3.88
N ILE A 107 -1.34 -16.50 -3.36
CA ILE A 107 -0.21 -15.67 -3.75
C ILE A 107 1.02 -16.56 -3.95
N SER A 108 1.91 -16.20 -4.87
CA SER A 108 3.18 -16.90 -5.03
C SER A 108 4.22 -16.37 -4.06
N THR A 109 5.18 -17.22 -3.67
CA THR A 109 6.30 -16.82 -2.79
C THR A 109 7.03 -15.60 -3.35
N VAL A 110 7.31 -15.61 -4.66
CA VAL A 110 7.99 -14.49 -5.35
C VAL A 110 7.20 -13.19 -5.27
N THR A 111 5.88 -13.28 -5.41
CA THR A 111 5.01 -12.09 -5.34
C THR A 111 4.91 -11.57 -3.92
N LEU A 112 4.77 -12.46 -2.94
CA LEU A 112 4.72 -12.06 -1.53
C LEU A 112 6.03 -11.42 -1.09
N GLN A 113 7.18 -12.01 -1.44
CA GLN A 113 8.49 -11.43 -1.17
C GLN A 113 8.60 -10.01 -1.74
N LYS A 114 8.20 -9.82 -3.01
CA LYS A 114 8.21 -8.49 -3.62
C LYS A 114 7.40 -7.46 -2.82
N TYR A 115 6.24 -7.84 -2.28
CA TYR A 115 5.45 -6.93 -1.46
C TYR A 115 6.06 -6.66 -0.09
N ILE A 116 6.71 -7.66 0.53
CA ILE A 116 7.49 -7.48 1.76
C ILE A 116 8.65 -6.50 1.50
N ASP A 117 9.38 -6.65 0.39
CA ASP A 117 10.49 -5.76 0.04
C ASP A 117 10.00 -4.32 -0.20
N LEU A 118 8.86 -4.15 -0.85
CA LEU A 118 8.23 -2.84 -1.02
C LEU A 118 7.78 -2.25 0.32
N LEU A 119 7.22 -3.05 1.23
CA LEU A 119 6.84 -2.59 2.55
C LEU A 119 8.07 -2.18 3.35
N TYR A 120 9.15 -2.94 3.25
CA TYR A 120 10.43 -2.66 3.92
C TYR A 120 10.97 -1.27 3.58
N THR A 121 10.88 -0.82 2.33
CA THR A 121 11.34 0.54 1.97
C THR A 121 10.54 1.62 2.70
N TYR A 122 9.23 1.45 2.83
CA TYR A 122 8.40 2.41 3.58
C TYR A 122 8.66 2.37 5.08
N VAL A 123 8.87 1.17 5.63
CA VAL A 123 9.20 1.01 7.06
C VAL A 123 10.55 1.63 7.36
N SER A 124 11.55 1.49 6.47
CA SER A 124 12.85 2.13 6.62
C SER A 124 12.75 3.65 6.64
N ASP A 125 11.94 4.24 5.76
CA ASP A 125 11.71 5.69 5.73
C ASP A 125 11.00 6.16 7.02
N ASP A 126 9.99 5.41 7.50
CA ASP A 126 9.29 5.72 8.75
C ASP A 126 10.19 5.61 9.99
N ILE A 127 11.05 4.59 10.04
CA ILE A 127 12.06 4.45 11.09
C ILE A 127 13.04 5.63 11.04
N ALA A 128 13.52 6.01 9.85
CA ALA A 128 14.45 7.14 9.71
C ALA A 128 13.84 8.47 10.17
N LEU A 129 12.53 8.67 9.99
CA LEU A 129 11.82 9.85 10.50
C LEU A 129 11.64 9.85 12.03
N LYS A 130 11.58 8.66 12.65
CA LYS A 130 11.45 8.49 14.11
C LYS A 130 12.78 8.57 14.84
N LEU A 131 13.89 8.23 14.18
CA LEU A 131 15.21 8.27 14.78
C LEU A 131 15.65 9.72 15.08
N PRO A 132 16.11 10.03 16.30
CA PRO A 132 16.67 11.33 16.62
C PRO A 132 18.03 11.54 15.94
N GLU A 133 18.51 12.79 15.90
CA GLU A 133 19.84 13.12 15.36
C GLU A 133 20.98 12.33 16.05
N LYS A 134 20.78 11.97 17.33
CA LYS A 134 21.71 11.16 18.13
C LYS A 134 20.98 9.97 18.73
N PHE A 135 21.42 8.77 18.37
CA PHE A 135 20.95 7.51 18.93
C PHE A 135 22.15 6.59 19.20
N GLY A 136 21.96 5.62 20.10
CA GLY A 136 22.90 4.54 20.33
C GLY A 136 22.75 3.43 19.30
N VAL A 137 23.83 2.71 19.02
CA VAL A 137 23.80 1.49 18.21
C VAL A 137 24.23 0.32 19.08
N VAL A 138 23.40 -0.70 19.16
CA VAL A 138 23.68 -1.95 19.85
C VAL A 138 23.98 -3.03 18.82
N LEU A 139 25.07 -3.76 19.05
CA LEU A 139 25.45 -4.93 18.28
C LEU A 139 25.24 -6.15 19.16
N ASP A 140 24.37 -7.05 18.72
CA ASP A 140 24.21 -8.37 19.33
C ASP A 140 24.70 -9.45 18.36
N GLY A 141 25.25 -10.54 18.88
CA GLY A 141 25.93 -11.52 18.07
C GLY A 141 25.77 -12.95 18.58
N TRP A 142 25.49 -13.87 17.66
CA TRP A 142 25.35 -15.29 17.94
C TRP A 142 26.08 -16.11 16.87
N SER A 143 26.52 -17.32 17.22
CA SER A 143 27.13 -18.26 16.26
C SER A 143 26.39 -19.59 16.24
N SER A 144 26.01 -20.08 15.06
CA SER A 144 25.43 -21.43 14.89
C SER A 144 25.71 -21.98 13.50
N GLY A 145 25.92 -23.29 13.41
CA GLY A 145 26.05 -24.00 12.14
C GLY A 145 27.22 -23.52 11.26
N GLY A 146 28.28 -22.96 11.86
CA GLY A 146 29.41 -22.40 11.11
C GLY A 146 29.21 -20.97 10.59
N TYR A 147 28.11 -20.31 10.96
CA TYR A 147 27.83 -18.92 10.63
C TYR A 147 27.89 -18.03 11.87
N HIS A 148 28.41 -16.82 11.70
CA HIS A 148 28.35 -15.74 12.68
C HIS A 148 27.26 -14.75 12.27
N PHE A 149 26.31 -14.52 13.16
CA PHE A 149 25.19 -13.61 12.98
C PHE A 149 25.43 -12.37 13.83
N ILE A 150 25.15 -11.20 13.27
CA ILE A 150 25.22 -9.92 13.98
C ILE A 150 23.90 -9.19 13.74
N ALA A 151 23.19 -8.86 14.81
CA ALA A 151 22.07 -7.96 14.81
C ALA A 151 22.57 -6.54 15.12
N ILE A 152 22.14 -5.57 14.32
CA ILE A 152 22.44 -4.15 14.52
C ILE A 152 21.11 -3.45 14.85
N MET A 153 21.04 -2.84 16.02
CA MET A 153 19.82 -2.21 16.53
C MET A 153 20.09 -0.75 16.87
N ALA A 154 19.20 0.15 16.46
CA ALA A 154 19.21 1.53 16.91
C ALA A 154 18.43 1.65 18.24
N VAL A 155 19.00 2.37 19.21
CA VAL A 155 18.43 2.54 20.56
C VAL A 155 18.42 4.02 20.91
N PHE A 156 17.26 4.54 21.30
CA PHE A 156 17.10 5.93 21.72
C PHE A 156 15.99 6.02 22.76
N ASP A 157 16.00 7.11 23.54
CA ASP A 157 14.92 7.42 24.47
C ASP A 157 13.77 8.07 23.67
N ASP A 158 12.61 7.40 23.62
CA ASP A 158 11.42 7.92 22.99
C ASP A 158 10.49 8.53 24.06
N PRO A 159 10.41 9.87 24.17
CA PRO A 159 9.58 10.52 25.18
C PRO A 159 8.08 10.30 24.99
N THR A 160 7.64 9.77 23.84
CA THR A 160 6.23 9.41 23.59
C THR A 160 5.86 8.06 24.20
N VAL A 161 6.80 7.12 24.28
CA VAL A 161 6.60 5.78 24.87
C VAL A 161 6.46 5.85 26.40
N SER A 162 6.98 6.91 27.02
CA SER A 162 6.88 7.15 28.46
C SER A 162 5.46 7.54 28.93
N GLN A 163 4.50 7.72 28.00
CA GLN A 163 3.09 8.01 28.31
C GLN A 163 2.23 6.73 28.22
N PRO A 164 1.80 6.14 29.35
CA PRO A 164 1.16 4.81 29.39
C PRO A 164 -0.20 4.69 28.68
N LYS A 165 -0.79 5.79 28.19
CA LYS A 165 -2.10 5.79 27.52
C LYS A 165 -2.03 5.50 26.02
N GLU A 166 -0.85 5.52 25.41
CA GLU A 166 -0.65 5.31 23.97
C GLU A 166 0.09 3.99 23.64
N ARG A 167 0.36 3.17 24.65
CA ARG A 167 1.11 1.91 24.50
C ARG A 167 0.26 0.89 23.73
N ASN A 168 0.78 0.38 22.60
CA ASN A 168 0.13 -0.69 21.84
C ASN A 168 0.25 -2.02 22.62
N PRO A 169 -0.86 -2.59 23.11
CA PRO A 169 -0.83 -3.78 23.97
C PRO A 169 -0.38 -5.06 23.25
N ASN A 170 -0.23 -5.03 21.93
CA ASN A 170 0.21 -6.16 21.11
C ASN A 170 1.73 -6.20 20.87
N TYR A 171 2.50 -5.23 21.39
CA TYR A 171 3.96 -5.30 21.30
C TYR A 171 4.47 -6.23 22.41
N ASP A 172 4.98 -7.39 22.02
CA ASP A 172 5.70 -8.27 22.94
C ASP A 172 7.07 -7.64 23.23
N GLU A 173 7.28 -7.24 24.49
CA GLU A 173 8.53 -6.65 24.97
C GLU A 173 9.49 -7.71 25.53
N SER A 174 9.18 -9.01 25.40
CA SER A 174 10.13 -10.07 25.73
C SER A 174 11.22 -10.17 24.66
N ILE A 175 12.39 -9.62 24.99
CA ILE A 175 13.68 -9.97 24.38
C ILE A 175 14.10 -11.32 24.94
#